data_AF-C6PV00-F1
#
_entry.id   AF-C6PV00-F1
#
_cell.length_a   1.000
_cell.length_b   1.000
_cell.length_c   1.000
_cell.angle_alpha   90.00
_cell.angle_beta   90.00
_cell.angle_gamma   90.00
#
_symmetry.space_group_name_H-M   'P 1'
#
loop_
_entity.id
_entity.type
_entity.pdbx_description
1 polymer ?
#
loop_
_entity_poly.entity_id
_entity_poly.type
_entity_poly.pdbx_seq_one_letter_code
_entity_poly.pdbx_strand_id
1 'polypeptide(L)'
;MSIFKDIIHGTSSVFTCIVYVITIYYLCISFFGILRKKNERAVEPKKVFALIVAAHNEEIVIGDIVESLKKLDYPKELYDYFCYC
;
A
#
# COMPACT_ATOMS: atom_id res chain seq x y z
N MET A 1 21.85 51.68 14.81
CA MET A 1 21.24 50.39 15.21
C MET A 1 19.91 50.10 14.49
N SER A 2 19.63 50.76 13.35
CA SER A 2 18.49 50.53 12.46
C SER A 2 18.93 49.78 11.20
N ILE A 3 19.98 50.26 10.54
CA ILE A 3 20.56 49.67 9.32
C ILE A 3 20.86 48.17 9.47
N PHE A 4 21.39 47.76 10.62
CA PHE A 4 21.69 46.35 10.89
C PHE A 4 20.43 45.48 10.98
N LYS A 5 19.34 46.03 11.55
CA LYS A 5 18.04 45.36 11.61
C LYS A 5 17.41 45.26 10.22
N ASP A 6 17.51 46.32 9.41
CA ASP A 6 16.97 46.34 8.05
C ASP A 6 17.66 45.30 7.15
N ILE A 7 18.98 45.14 7.27
CA ILE A 7 19.76 44.12 6.57
C ILE A 7 19.35 42.71 7.00
N ILE A 8 19.17 42.49 8.31
CA ILE A 8 18.72 41.20 8.85
C ILE A 8 17.30 40.87 8.34
N HIS A 9 16.37 41.82 8.42
CA HIS A 9 15.00 41.64 7.93
C HIS A 9 14.94 41.37 6.42
N GLY A 10 15.75 42.09 5.62
CA GLY A 10 15.85 41.87 4.18
C GLY A 10 16.33 40.45 3.85
N THR A 11 17.37 40.01 4.53
CA THR A 11 17.95 38.67 4.32
C THR A 11 16.99 37.56 4.75
N SER A 12 16.34 37.70 5.91
CA SER A 12 15.32 36.75 6.39
C SER A 12 14.12 36.66 5.45
N SER A 13 13.70 37.78 4.86
CA SER A 13 12.56 37.81 3.92
C SER A 13 12.86 37.03 2.65
N VAL A 14 14.06 37.20 2.08
CA VAL A 14 14.49 36.45 0.89
C VAL A 14 14.56 34.95 1.18
N PHE A 15 15.14 34.56 2.33
CA PHE A 15 15.20 33.16 2.74
C PHE A 15 13.80 32.53 2.91
N THR A 16 12.89 33.26 3.55
CA THR A 16 11.50 32.81 3.77
C THR A 16 10.77 32.59 2.46
N CYS A 17 10.94 33.49 1.47
CA CYS A 17 10.35 33.32 0.14
C CYS A 17 10.85 32.05 -0.56
N ILE A 18 12.15 31.74 -0.48
CA ILE A 18 12.72 30.53 -1.09
C ILE A 18 12.13 29.27 -0.45
N VAL A 19 12.12 29.21 0.89
CA VAL A 19 11.54 28.07 1.63
C VAL A 19 10.05 27.92 1.32
N TYR A 20 9.32 29.02 1.19
CA TYR A 20 7.89 29.00 0.88
C TYR A 20 7.60 28.40 -0.50
N VAL A 21 8.37 28.77 -1.53
CA VAL A 21 8.23 28.20 -2.88
C VAL A 21 8.53 26.70 -2.89
N ILE A 22 9.59 26.28 -2.21
CA ILE A 22 9.96 24.86 -2.07
C ILE A 22 8.85 24.09 -1.35
N THR A 23 8.31 24.66 -0.28
CA THR A 23 7.23 24.04 0.51
C THR A 23 5.96 23.84 -0.32
N ILE A 24 5.55 24.85 -1.10
CA ILE A 24 4.40 24.73 -2.01
C ILE A 24 4.64 23.65 -3.07
N TYR A 25 5.84 23.60 -3.65
CA TYR A 25 6.19 22.57 -4.64
C TYR A 25 6.04 21.16 -4.07
N TYR A 26 6.58 20.91 -2.87
CA TYR A 26 6.45 19.61 -2.20
C TYR A 26 5.01 19.31 -1.76
N LEU A 27 4.25 20.32 -1.34
CA LEU A 27 2.83 20.16 -0.98
C LEU A 27 2.01 19.72 -2.20
N CYS A 28 2.23 20.33 -3.36
CA CYS A 28 1.61 19.91 -4.62
C CYS A 28 1.96 18.44 -4.94
N ILE A 29 3.24 18.06 -4.91
CA ILE A 29 3.67 16.67 -5.16
C ILE A 29 3.01 15.71 -4.17
N SER A 30 2.95 16.07 -2.89
CA SER A 30 2.32 15.24 -1.86
C SER A 30 0.84 15.01 -2.16
N PHE A 31 0.11 16.04 -2.62
CA PHE A 31 -1.30 15.91 -2.96
C PHE A 31 -1.51 14.97 -4.16
N PHE A 32 -0.68 15.11 -5.21
CA PHE A 32 -0.70 14.20 -6.36
C PHE A 32 -0.25 12.77 -6.02
N GLY A 33 0.65 12.60 -5.05
CA GLY A 33 1.11 11.30 -4.56
C GLY A 33 0.05 10.55 -3.75
N ILE A 34 -0.80 11.27 -3.00
CA ILE A 34 -1.92 10.69 -2.24
C ILE A 34 -3.03 10.19 -3.18
N LEU A 35 -3.26 10.88 -4.31
CA LEU A 35 -4.21 10.46 -5.35
C LEU A 35 -3.70 9.30 -6.22
N ARG A 36 -2.74 8.51 -5.74
CA ARG A 36 -2.32 7.29 -6.43
C ARG A 36 -3.46 6.28 -6.42
N LYS A 37 -4.31 6.34 -7.46
CA LYS A 37 -5.35 5.36 -7.75
C LYS A 37 -4.70 3.99 -7.70
N LYS A 38 -5.09 3.17 -6.72
CA LYS A 38 -4.75 1.75 -6.70
C LYS A 38 -5.29 1.23 -8.01
N ASN A 39 -4.41 1.00 -8.99
CA ASN A 39 -4.75 0.28 -10.19
C ASN A 39 -4.92 -1.17 -9.77
N GLU A 40 -5.98 -1.46 -9.01
CA GLU A 40 -6.64 -2.74 -9.09
C GLU A 40 -7.18 -2.79 -10.52
N ARG A 41 -6.31 -3.17 -11.45
CA ARG A 41 -6.80 -3.92 -12.59
C ARG A 41 -7.45 -5.12 -11.94
N ALA A 42 -8.76 -5.07 -11.80
CA ALA A 42 -9.57 -6.24 -11.47
C ALA A 42 -9.39 -7.19 -12.65
N VAL A 43 -8.26 -7.90 -12.65
CA VAL A 43 -7.97 -8.92 -13.64
C VAL A 43 -8.94 -10.03 -13.29
N GLU A 44 -9.83 -10.33 -14.22
CA GLU A 44 -10.75 -11.43 -14.05
C GLU A 44 -9.96 -12.70 -13.69
N PRO A 45 -10.41 -13.44 -12.68
CA PRO A 45 -9.76 -14.68 -12.27
C PRO A 45 -9.82 -15.68 -13.44
N LYS A 46 -8.64 -16.01 -14.01
CA LYS A 46 -8.51 -16.89 -15.19
C LYS A 46 -7.65 -18.12 -14.94
N LYS A 47 -6.90 -18.15 -13.84
CA LYS A 47 -5.92 -19.21 -13.58
C LYS A 47 -6.57 -20.32 -12.76
N VAL A 48 -6.38 -21.56 -13.21
CA VAL A 48 -6.77 -22.75 -12.44
C VAL A 48 -5.55 -23.23 -11.65
N PHE A 49 -5.70 -23.45 -10.34
CA PHE A 49 -4.59 -23.91 -9.49
C PHE A 49 -5.07 -24.87 -8.39
N ALA A 50 -4.17 -25.75 -7.96
CA ALA A 50 -4.41 -26.66 -6.84
C ALA A 50 -3.71 -26.14 -5.58
N LEU A 51 -4.41 -26.12 -4.45
CA LEU A 51 -3.84 -25.86 -3.13
C LEU A 51 -3.52 -27.19 -2.46
N ILE A 52 -2.25 -27.41 -2.14
CA ILE A 52 -1.79 -28.63 -1.48
C ILE A 52 -1.47 -28.27 -0.03
N VAL A 53 -2.15 -28.94 0.91
CA VAL A 53 -1.90 -28.81 2.35
C VAL A 53 -1.28 -30.11 2.84
N ALA A 54 -0.06 -30.03 3.37
CA ALA A 54 0.56 -31.14 4.07
C ALA A 54 0.00 -31.18 5.50
N ALA A 55 -0.78 -32.21 5.82
CA ALA A 55 -1.51 -32.33 7.07
C ALA A 55 -0.95 -33.51 7.87
N HIS A 56 0.30 -33.41 8.33
CA HIS A 56 0.92 -34.47 9.13
C HIS A 56 0.58 -34.29 10.62
N ASN A 57 -0.31 -35.13 11.14
CA ASN A 57 -0.75 -35.08 12.55
C ASN A 57 -1.38 -33.73 12.97
N GLU A 58 -2.00 -33.03 12.01
CA GLU A 58 -2.74 -31.77 12.19
C GLU A 58 -4.26 -31.99 12.26
N GLU A 59 -4.72 -33.16 12.70
CA GLU A 59 -6.16 -33.56 12.68
C GLU A 59 -7.08 -32.55 13.39
N ILE A 60 -6.58 -31.90 14.43
CA ILE A 60 -7.35 -30.92 15.23
C ILE A 60 -7.46 -29.56 14.50
N VAL A 61 -6.51 -29.23 13.62
CA VAL A 61 -6.36 -27.89 13.00
C VAL A 61 -6.75 -27.89 11.52
N ILE A 62 -6.76 -29.06 10.87
CA ILE A 62 -7.06 -29.18 9.44
C ILE A 62 -8.46 -28.68 9.08
N GLY A 63 -9.44 -28.82 9.99
CA GLY A 63 -10.79 -28.29 9.80
C GLY A 63 -10.81 -26.77 9.61
N ASP A 64 -10.08 -26.06 10.47
CA ASP A 64 -9.97 -24.59 10.42
C ASP A 64 -9.22 -24.13 9.16
N ILE A 65 -8.19 -24.87 8.75
CA ILE A 65 -7.44 -24.60 7.52
C ILE A 65 -8.37 -24.73 6.30
N VAL A 66 -9.12 -25.82 6.19
CA VAL A 66 -10.07 -26.03 5.09
C VAL A 66 -11.17 -24.96 5.10
N GLU A 67 -11.65 -24.54 6.27
CA GLU A 67 -12.63 -23.46 6.36
C GLU A 67 -12.05 -22.12 5.87
N SER A 68 -10.80 -21.82 6.22
CA SER A 68 -10.09 -20.64 5.73
C SER A 68 -9.90 -20.66 4.21
N LEU A 69 -9.54 -21.82 3.63
CA LEU A 69 -9.38 -21.98 2.19
C LEU A 69 -10.70 -21.84 1.40
N LYS A 70 -11.84 -22.13 2.03
CA LYS A 70 -13.16 -21.91 1.43
C LYS A 70 -13.60 -20.44 1.41
N LYS A 71 -12.94 -19.57 2.19
CA LYS A 71 -13.22 -18.12 2.30
C LYS A 71 -12.36 -17.27 1.35
N LEU A 72 -11.58 -17.88 0.46
CA LEU A 72 -10.82 -17.18 -0.57
C LEU A 72 -11.75 -16.41 -1.51
N ASP A 73 -11.42 -15.15 -1.81
CA ASP A 73 -12.10 -14.32 -2.81
C ASP A 73 -11.65 -14.72 -4.23
N TYR A 74 -11.97 -15.96 -4.61
CA TYR A 74 -11.63 -16.56 -5.90
C TYR A 74 -12.72 -17.55 -6.33
N PRO A 75 -13.08 -17.65 -7.63
CA PRO A 75 -14.11 -18.57 -8.08
C PRO A 75 -13.76 -20.02 -7.75
N LYS A 76 -14.68 -20.73 -7.09
CA LYS A 76 -14.51 -22.12 -6.64
C LYS A 76 -14.33 -23.12 -7.77
N GLU A 77 -14.71 -22.75 -8.99
CA GLU A 77 -14.52 -23.56 -10.20
C GLU A 77 -13.06 -23.56 -10.69
N LEU A 78 -12.27 -22.57 -10.24
CA LEU A 78 -10.91 -22.34 -10.71
C LEU A 78 -9.85 -22.78 -9.68
N TYR A 79 -10.24 -23.40 -8.57
CA TYR A 79 -9.27 -23.97 -7.65
C TYR A 79 -9.80 -25.23 -6.99
N ASP A 80 -8.89 -26.13 -6.64
CA ASP A 80 -9.20 -27.32 -5.86
C ASP A 80 -8.17 -27.46 -4.73
N TYR A 81 -8.52 -28.15 -3.65
CA TYR A 81 -7.66 -28.33 -2.49
C TYR A 81 -7.44 -29.80 -2.17
N PHE A 82 -6.18 -30.16 -1.96
CA PHE A 82 -5.76 -31.53 -1.65
C PHE A 82 -5.03 -31.53 -0.31
N CYS A 83 -5.48 -32.40 0.59
CA CYS A 83 -4.76 -32.68 1.83
C CYS A 83 -3.99 -33.99 1.65
N TYR A 84 -2.70 -33.97 1.95
CA TYR A 84 -1.85 -35.16 1.98
C TYR A 84 -1.33 -35.38 3.40
N CYS A 85 -1.44 -36.61 3.90
CA CYS A 85 -1.08 -37.03 5.26
C CYS A 85 0.34 -37.62 5.27
#